data_AF-A0A641ZUS7-F1
#
_entry.id   AF-A0A641ZUS7-F1
#
_cell.length_a   1.000
_cell.length_b   1.000
_cell.length_c   1.000
_cell.angle_alpha   90.00
_cell.angle_beta   90.00
_cell.angle_gamma   90.00
#
_symmetry.space_group_name_H-M   'P 1'
#
loop_
_entity.id
_entity.type
_entity.pdbx_description
1 polymer ?
#
loop_
_entity_poly.entity_id
_entity_poly.type
_entity_poly.pdbx_seq_one_letter_code
_entity_poly.pdbx_strand_id
1 'polypeptide(L)' 'MRSILKASTLESKFPIMAVEHGCIVSKDADITVAFRVTLPEVF' A
#
# COMPACT_ATOMS: atom_id res chain seq x y z
N MET A 1 4.87 -22.71 -6.49
CA MET A 1 5.54 -21.39 -6.62
C MET A 1 5.22 -20.57 -5.38
N ARG A 2 6.20 -20.35 -4.49
CA ARG A 2 6.00 -19.60 -3.24
C ARG A 2 6.06 -18.11 -3.58
N SER A 3 4.95 -17.38 -3.44
CA SER A 3 4.93 -15.93 -3.62
C SER A 3 5.74 -15.31 -2.49
N ILE A 4 7.02 -15.04 -2.74
CA ILE A 4 7.81 -14.15 -1.87
C ILE A 4 7.15 -12.79 -2.03
N LEU A 5 6.57 -12.26 -0.96
CA LEU A 5 6.02 -10.92 -0.90
C LEU A 5 7.08 -9.94 -1.42
N LYS A 6 6.98 -9.54 -2.70
CA LYS A 6 7.81 -8.49 -3.26
C LYS A 6 7.29 -7.16 -2.72
N ALA A 7 7.77 -6.80 -1.53
CA ALA A 7 7.56 -5.48 -0.98
C ALA A 7 8.20 -4.46 -1.93
N SER A 8 7.36 -3.66 -2.56
CA SER A 8 7.73 -2.52 -3.39
C SER A 8 6.99 -1.32 -2.81
N THR A 9 7.60 -0.14 -2.85
CA THR A 9 6.95 1.08 -2.36
C THR A 9 5.70 1.42 -3.18
N LEU A 10 4.74 2.10 -2.57
CA LEU A 10 3.47 2.46 -3.22
C LEU A 10 3.74 3.39 -4.40
N GLU A 11 4.66 4.33 -4.21
CA GLU A 11 5.10 5.34 -5.17
C GLU A 11 5.74 4.71 -6.41
N SER A 12 6.46 3.58 -6.25
CA SER A 12 7.08 2.86 -7.36
C SER A 12 6.06 2.17 -8.26
N LYS A 13 4.91 1.76 -7.71
CA LYS A 13 3.85 1.09 -8.47
C LYS A 13 2.76 2.04 -8.93
N PHE A 14 2.53 3.11 -8.19
CA PHE A 14 1.49 4.09 -8.40
C PHE A 14 2.08 5.50 -8.24
N PRO A 15 2.63 6.10 -9.31
CA PRO A 15 3.30 7.41 -9.24
C PRO A 15 2.40 8.59 -8.84
N ILE A 16 1.08 8.37 -8.81
CA ILE A 16 0.07 9.35 -8.36
C ILE A 16 -0.28 9.20 -6.88
N MET A 17 0.18 8.13 -6.24
CA MET A 17 -0.09 7.80 -4.84
C MET A 17 1.19 7.94 -4.02
N ALA A 18 1.08 8.54 -2.85
CA ALA A 18 2.18 8.67 -1.88
C ALA A 18 1.71 8.27 -0.49
N VAL A 19 2.63 7.82 0.36
CA VAL A 19 2.36 7.64 1.79
C VAL A 19 2.92 8.83 2.57
N GLU A 20 2.02 9.59 3.20
CA GLU A 20 2.37 10.74 4.05
C GLU A 20 1.66 10.61 5.40
N HIS A 21 2.40 10.78 6.50
CA HIS A 21 1.85 10.76 7.86
C HIS A 21 1.00 9.51 8.19
N GLY A 22 1.29 8.36 7.57
CA GLY A 22 0.53 7.12 7.73
C GLY A 22 -0.77 7.04 6.92
N CYS A 23 -1.06 8.05 6.10
CA CYS A 23 -2.16 8.07 5.15
C CYS A 23 -1.64 7.88 3.72
N ILE A 24 -2.45 7.26 2.88
CA ILE A 24 -2.25 7.26 1.44
C ILE A 24 -2.88 8.54 0.89
N VAL A 25 -2.10 9.31 0.15
CA VAL A 25 -2.51 10.57 -0.48
C VAL A 25 -2.46 10.40 -2.00
N SER A 26 -3.53 10.81 -2.67
CA SER A 26 -3.62 10.87 -4.13
C SER A 26 -3.43 12.30 -4.64
N LYS A 27 -2.86 12.43 -5.85
CA LYS A 27 -2.82 13.72 -6.58
C LYS A 27 -4.21 14.23 -6.97
N ASP A 28 -5.23 13.38 -6.92
CA ASP A 28 -6.63 13.74 -7.18
C ASP A 28 -7.36 14.26 -5.93
N ALA A 29 -6.60 14.62 -4.88
CA ALA A 29 -7.07 15.15 -3.59
C ALA A 29 -7.83 14.16 -2.69
N ASP A 30 -7.68 12.85 -2.93
CA ASP A 30 -8.18 11.81 -2.03
C ASP A 30 -7.17 11.47 -0.92
N ILE A 31 -7.69 11.28 0.31
CA ILE A 31 -6.92 10.83 1.48
C ILE A 31 -7.54 9.52 1.99
N THR A 32 -6.74 8.46 2.06
CA THR A 32 -7.17 7.13 2.54
C THR A 32 -6.31 6.67 3.70
N VAL A 33 -6.94 6.28 4.82
CA VAL A 33 -6.24 5.70 5.97
C VAL A 33 -6.00 4.20 5.70
N ALA A 34 -4.74 3.77 5.69
CA ALA A 34 -4.38 2.38 5.49
C ALA A 34 -4.07 1.69 6.82
N PHE A 35 -4.69 0.52 7.06
CA PHE A 35 -4.42 -0.29 8.23
C PHE A 35 -3.56 -1.49 7.85
N ARG A 36 -2.51 -1.75 8.65
CA ARG A 36 -1.74 -3.00 8.53
C ARG A 36 -2.61 -4.13 9.04
N VAL A 37 -3.02 -5.01 8.14
CA VAL A 37 -3.72 -6.25 8.48
C VAL A 37 -2.77 -7.44 8.33
N THR A 38 -2.70 -8.27 9.35
CA THR A 38 -2.09 -9.60 9.22
C THR A 38 -3.20 -10.51 8.71
N LEU A 39 -3.14 -10.89 7.44
CA LEU A 39 -4.02 -11.93 6.93
C LEU A 39 -3.65 -13.24 7.64
N PRO A 40 -4.58 -13.89 8.37
CA PRO A 40 -4.35 -15.26 8.79
C PRO A 40 -4.13 -16.10 7.51
N GLU A 41 -3.21 -17.05 7.54
CA GLU A 41 -2.92 -17.92 6.40
C GLU A 41 -4.19 -18.73 6.08
N VAL A 42 -4.98 -18.26 5.13
CA VAL A 42 -6.12 -18.98 4.57
C VAL A 42 -5.61 -19.66 3.29
N PHE A 43 -5.13 -20.90 3.49
CA PHE A 43 -4.57 -21.89 2.53
C PHE A 43 -3.08 -21.80 2.17
#